data_AF-A0A7D5TM67-F1
#
_entry.id   AF-A0A7D5TM67-F1
#
_cell.length_a   1.000
_cell.length_b   1.000
_cell.length_c   1.000
_cell.angle_alpha   90.00
_cell.angle_beta   90.00
_cell.angle_gamma   90.00
#
_symmetry.space_group_name_H-M   'P 1'
#
loop_
_entity.id
_entity.type
_entity.pdbx_description
1 polymer ?
#
loop_
_entity_poly.entity_id
_entity_poly.type
_entity_poly.pdbx_seq_one_letter_code
_entity_poly.pdbx_strand_id
1 'polypeptide(L)'
;MTEWVEIVTEKAGEKSVTQRVPKAWYENSQRVREINSYLTEEFFDVEGVTGVATTTGEEEVEGYTLSQPVVYVEDEHVDKVPSEIDGIPIKTESPKGPIVLD
;
A
#
# COMPACT_ATOMS: atom_id res chain seq x y z
N MET A 1 -11.61 13.34 18.83
CA MET A 1 -10.65 14.41 18.49
C MET A 1 -9.56 13.76 17.67
N THR A 2 -9.27 14.29 16.49
CA THR A 2 -8.26 13.72 15.58
C THR A 2 -6.86 14.05 16.09
N GLU A 3 -6.03 13.04 16.31
CA GLU A 3 -4.62 13.20 16.65
C GLU A 3 -3.82 13.53 15.38
N TRP A 4 -2.86 14.45 15.50
CA TRP A 4 -2.01 14.88 14.39
C TRP A 4 -0.55 14.61 14.72
N VAL A 5 0.24 14.24 13.72
CA VAL A 5 1.68 14.03 13.83
C VAL A 5 2.42 14.90 12.81
N GLU A 6 3.64 15.30 13.16
CA GLU A 6 4.55 15.98 12.25
C GLU A 6 5.51 14.97 11.65
N ILE A 7 5.53 14.87 10.33
CA ILE A 7 6.44 14.02 9.57
C ILE A 7 7.51 14.92 8.97
N VAL A 8 8.77 14.59 9.26
CA VAL A 8 9.92 15.22 8.62
C VAL A 8 10.41 14.28 7.54
N THR A 9 10.36 14.73 6.29
CA THR A 9 10.94 14.01 5.16
C THR A 9 12.27 14.64 4.81
N GLU A 10 13.33 13.84 4.91
CA GLU A 10 14.69 14.23 4.55
C GLU A 10 15.12 13.45 3.31
N LYS A 11 15.58 14.17 2.28
CA LYS A 11 16.11 13.56 1.06
C LYS A 11 17.50 14.13 0.82
N ALA A 12 18.45 13.26 0.46
CA ALA A 12 19.85 13.64 0.31
C ALA A 12 20.00 14.77 -0.73
N GLY A 13 20.59 15.89 -0.31
CA GLY A 13 20.77 17.07 -1.16
C GLY A 13 19.57 18.01 -1.24
N GLU A 14 18.47 17.74 -0.54
CA GLU A 14 17.27 18.59 -0.51
C GLU A 14 17.01 19.16 0.89
N LYS A 15 16.25 20.26 0.95
CA LYS A 15 15.80 20.80 2.25
C LYS A 15 14.76 19.84 2.84
N SER A 16 14.84 19.62 4.15
CA SER A 16 13.84 18.84 4.87
C SER A 16 12.47 19.50 4.74
N VAL A 17 11.45 18.68 4.44
CA VAL A 17 10.06 19.12 4.38
C VAL A 17 9.34 18.56 5.61
N THR A 18 8.77 19.44 6.42
CA THR A 18 7.92 19.05 7.56
C THR A 18 6.47 19.23 7.18
N GLN A 19 5.67 18.17 7.35
CA GLN A 19 4.23 18.19 7.09
C GLN A 19 3.48 17.65 8.30
N ARG A 20 2.38 18.31 8.66
CA ARG A 20 1.47 17.83 9.70
C ARG A 20 0.32 17.03 9.06
N VAL A 21 0.12 15.80 9.50
CA VAL A 21 -0.89 14.88 8.96
C VAL A 21 -1.69 14.19 10.07
N PRO A 22 -2.88 13.64 9.79
CA PRO A 22 -3.61 12.83 10.76
C PRO A 22 -2.80 11.60 11.15
N LYS A 23 -2.70 11.32 12.45
CA LYS A 23 -1.95 10.18 12.98
C LYS A 23 -2.46 8.85 12.40
N ALA A 24 -3.78 8.69 12.33
CA ALA A 24 -4.40 7.47 11.79
C ALA A 24 -4.04 7.24 10.30
N TRP A 25 -3.96 8.31 9.50
CA TRP A 25 -3.52 8.22 8.11
C TRP A 25 -2.05 7.77 8.01
N TYR A 26 -1.19 8.33 8.86
CA TYR A 26 0.22 7.94 8.90
C TYR A 26 0.42 6.49 9.36
N GLU A 27 -0.28 6.07 10.41
CA GLU A 27 -0.25 4.70 10.92
C GLU A 27 -0.76 3.70 9.87
N ASN A 28 -1.85 4.02 9.16
CA ASN A 28 -2.30 3.22 8.03
C ASN A 28 -1.21 3.10 6.95
N SER A 29 -0.56 4.22 6.60
CA SER A 29 0.49 4.23 5.58
C SER A 29 1.69 3.37 5.97
N GLN A 30 2.08 3.34 7.25
CA GLN A 30 3.13 2.44 7.75
C GLN A 30 2.69 0.98 7.67
N ARG A 31 1.48 0.65 8.12
CA ARG A 31 0.95 -0.72 8.05
C ARG A 31 0.85 -1.24 6.62
N VAL A 32 0.33 -0.42 5.69
CA VAL A 32 0.26 -0.77 4.26
C VAL A 32 1.66 -1.05 3.70
N ARG A 33 2.68 -0.31 4.12
CA ARG A 33 4.06 -0.55 3.70
C ARG A 33 4.57 -1.90 4.19
N GLU A 34 4.32 -2.24 5.46
CA GLU A 34 4.70 -3.54 6.04
C GLU A 34 3.97 -4.69 5.35
N ILE A 35 2.67 -4.55 5.13
CA ILE A 35 1.85 -5.54 4.40
C ILE A 35 2.36 -5.72 2.97
N ASN A 36 2.69 -4.64 2.26
CA ASN A 36 3.24 -4.75 0.90
C ASN A 36 4.57 -5.49 0.87
N SER A 37 5.46 -5.23 1.84
CA SER A 37 6.71 -6.00 1.95
C SER A 37 6.43 -7.47 2.19
N TYR A 38 5.54 -7.80 3.13
CA TYR A 38 5.12 -9.18 3.39
C TYR A 38 4.52 -9.86 2.15
N LEU A 39 3.54 -9.23 1.49
CA LEU A 39 2.89 -9.77 0.29
C LEU A 39 3.88 -9.91 -0.87
N THR A 40 4.83 -9.00 -1.02
CA THR A 40 5.87 -9.09 -2.06
C THR A 40 6.76 -10.31 -1.83
N GLU A 41 7.14 -10.59 -0.58
CA GLU A 41 7.91 -11.78 -0.23
C GLU A 41 7.10 -13.06 -0.40
N GLU A 42 5.85 -13.06 0.08
CA GLU A 42 4.97 -14.23 0.04
C GLU A 42 4.58 -14.63 -1.39
N PHE A 43 4.35 -13.65 -2.26
CA PHE A 43 3.94 -13.86 -3.64
C PHE A 43 5.07 -13.79 -4.68
N PHE A 44 6.33 -13.68 -4.25
CA PHE A 44 7.47 -13.52 -5.15
C PHE A 44 7.56 -14.60 -6.24
N ASP A 45 7.29 -15.86 -5.87
CA ASP A 45 7.33 -17.04 -6.76
C ASP A 45 5.96 -17.74 -6.90
N VAL A 46 4.87 -17.04 -6.58
CA VAL A 46 3.53 -17.64 -6.68
C VAL A 46 3.01 -17.53 -8.11
N GLU A 47 2.75 -18.69 -8.72
CA GLU A 47 2.14 -18.78 -10.04
C GLU A 47 0.82 -17.98 -10.10
N GLY A 48 0.72 -17.14 -11.13
CA GLY A 48 -0.40 -16.25 -11.35
C GLY A 48 -0.26 -14.85 -10.80
N VAL A 49 0.67 -14.61 -9.87
CA VAL A 49 0.90 -13.28 -9.28
C VAL A 49 2.00 -12.56 -10.05
N THR A 50 1.70 -11.37 -10.55
CA THR A 50 2.67 -10.55 -11.32
C THR A 50 3.24 -9.39 -10.53
N GLY A 51 2.72 -9.10 -9.34
CA GLY A 51 3.31 -8.12 -8.46
C GLY A 51 2.37 -7.61 -7.37
N VAL A 52 2.94 -6.83 -6.47
CA VAL A 52 2.25 -6.18 -5.35
C VAL A 52 2.58 -4.69 -5.39
N ALA A 53 1.58 -3.85 -5.17
CA ALA A 53 1.74 -2.40 -5.12
C ALA A 53 0.81 -1.75 -4.09
N THR A 54 0.96 -0.44 -3.89
CA THR A 54 0.00 0.37 -3.14
C THR A 54 -0.96 1.06 -4.09
N THR A 55 -2.24 1.10 -3.74
CA THR A 55 -3.25 1.93 -4.40
C THR A 55 -4.02 2.78 -3.39
N THR A 56 -4.85 3.69 -3.88
CA THR A 56 -5.79 4.44 -3.05
C THR A 56 -6.93 3.54 -2.57
N GLY A 57 -7.22 3.62 -1.28
CA GLY A 57 -8.38 3.02 -0.63
C GLY A 57 -9.67 3.80 -0.88
N GLU A 58 -10.78 3.26 -0.41
CA GLU A 58 -12.10 3.90 -0.46
C GLU A 58 -12.36 4.80 0.74
N GLU A 59 -11.64 4.59 1.84
CA GLU A 59 -11.77 5.34 3.08
C GLU A 59 -10.86 6.57 3.11
N GLU A 60 -11.29 7.60 3.85
CA GLU A 60 -10.52 8.81 4.11
C GLU A 60 -10.56 9.21 5.58
N VAL A 61 -9.51 9.89 6.03
CA VAL A 61 -9.43 10.49 7.37
C VAL A 61 -9.04 11.95 7.22
N GLU A 62 -9.92 12.87 7.65
CA GLU A 62 -9.69 14.33 7.59
C GLU A 62 -9.30 14.82 6.18
N GLY A 63 -9.90 14.25 5.13
CA GLY A 63 -9.59 14.58 3.73
C GLY A 63 -8.32 13.93 3.19
N TYR A 64 -7.69 13.01 3.93
CA TYR A 64 -6.58 12.19 3.47
C TYR A 64 -7.07 10.78 3.14
N THR A 65 -7.03 10.42 1.86
CA THR A 65 -7.36 9.07 1.40
C THR A 65 -6.38 8.06 2.00
N LEU A 66 -6.92 7.01 2.61
CA LEU A 66 -6.13 5.89 3.12
C LEU A 66 -5.60 5.07 1.94
N SER A 67 -4.38 4.57 2.08
CA SER A 67 -3.81 3.63 1.11
C SER A 67 -4.26 2.21 1.41
N GLN A 68 -4.25 1.35 0.40
CA GLN A 68 -4.45 -0.09 0.55
C GLN A 68 -3.48 -0.86 -0.36
N PRO A 69 -3.09 -2.09 -0.01
CA PRO A 69 -2.36 -2.99 -0.91
C PRO A 69 -3.20 -3.39 -2.11
N VAL A 70 -2.54 -3.62 -3.24
CA VAL A 70 -3.11 -4.26 -4.42
C VAL A 70 -2.18 -5.38 -4.90
N VAL A 71 -2.73 -6.56 -5.12
CA VAL A 71 -2.03 -7.70 -5.71
C VAL A 71 -2.51 -7.87 -7.15
N TYR A 72 -1.56 -7.90 -8.08
CA TYR A 72 -1.82 -8.17 -9.48
C TYR A 72 -1.78 -9.68 -9.71
N VAL A 73 -2.92 -10.29 -9.97
CA VAL A 73 -3.08 -11.75 -10.00
C VAL A 73 -4.03 -12.17 -11.10
N GLU A 74 -3.72 -13.27 -11.78
CA GLU A 74 -4.61 -13.91 -12.76
C GLU A 74 -5.92 -14.38 -12.09
N ASP A 75 -7.05 -14.26 -12.79
CA ASP A 75 -8.38 -14.49 -12.24
C ASP A 75 -8.55 -15.90 -11.62
N GLU A 76 -7.83 -16.90 -12.15
CA GLU A 76 -7.83 -18.29 -11.65
C GLU A 76 -7.04 -18.51 -10.35
N HIS A 77 -6.34 -17.46 -9.88
CA HIS A 77 -5.48 -17.50 -8.70
C HIS A 77 -5.85 -16.44 -7.65
N VAL A 78 -6.93 -15.68 -7.87
CA VAL A 78 -7.43 -14.66 -6.94
C VAL A 78 -7.76 -15.24 -5.56
N ASP A 79 -8.21 -16.49 -5.49
CA ASP A 79 -8.54 -17.19 -4.24
C ASP A 79 -7.32 -17.45 -3.34
N LYS A 80 -6.10 -17.36 -3.89
CA LYS A 80 -4.85 -17.46 -3.12
C LYS A 80 -4.49 -16.17 -2.39
N VAL A 81 -5.11 -15.04 -2.77
CA VAL A 81 -4.83 -13.73 -2.17
C VAL A 81 -5.76 -13.50 -0.99
N PRO A 82 -5.24 -13.23 0.22
CA PRO A 82 -6.09 -12.87 1.35
C PRO A 82 -6.83 -11.57 1.05
N SER A 83 -8.11 -11.48 1.43
CA SER A 83 -8.91 -10.27 1.23
C SER A 83 -8.58 -9.15 2.23
N GLU A 84 -7.91 -9.46 3.34
CA GLU A 84 -7.57 -8.54 4.42
C GLU A 84 -6.35 -9.04 5.20
N ILE A 85 -5.47 -8.13 5.63
CA ILE A 85 -4.42 -8.38 6.62
C ILE A 85 -4.42 -7.24 7.64
N ASP A 86 -4.41 -7.56 8.93
CA ASP A 86 -4.40 -6.59 10.04
C ASP A 86 -5.49 -5.51 9.95
N GLY A 87 -6.68 -5.90 9.46
CA GLY A 87 -7.82 -4.99 9.28
C GLY A 87 -7.70 -4.06 8.07
N ILE A 88 -6.69 -4.25 7.21
CA ILE A 88 -6.52 -3.49 5.97
C ILE A 88 -6.96 -4.37 4.78
N PRO A 89 -7.97 -3.95 4.00
CA PRO A 89 -8.42 -4.70 2.84
C PRO A 89 -7.32 -4.76 1.78
N ILE A 90 -7.23 -5.90 1.10
CA ILE A 90 -6.30 -6.12 -0.01
C ILE A 90 -7.12 -6.20 -1.29
N LYS A 91 -6.78 -5.34 -2.24
CA LYS A 91 -7.41 -5.35 -3.55
C LYS A 91 -6.72 -6.36 -4.45
N THR A 92 -7.47 -7.05 -5.29
CA THR A 92 -6.94 -7.82 -6.41
C THR A 92 -7.26 -7.13 -7.72
N GLU A 93 -6.28 -7.01 -8.61
CA GLU A 93 -6.47 -6.53 -9.98
C GLU A 93 -5.86 -7.54 -10.94
N SER A 94 -6.37 -7.61 -12.18
CA SER A 94 -5.75 -8.44 -13.22
C SER A 94 -4.30 -8.00 -13.47
N PRO A 95 -3.42 -8.90 -13.93
CA PRO A 95 -2.03 -8.59 -14.19
C PRO A 95 -1.88 -7.37 -15.08
N LYS A 96 -1.12 -6.37 -14.62
CA LYS A 96 -0.65 -5.31 -15.50
C LYS A 96 0.51 -5.93 -16.28
N GLY A 97 0.42 -5.89 -17.61
CA GLY A 97 1.51 -6.34 -18.50
C GLY A 97 2.87 -5.72 -18.10
N PRO A 98 4.00 -6.22 -18.64
CA PRO A 98 5.32 -5.91 -18.12
C PRO A 98 5.45 -4.41 -17.82
N ILE A 99 5.75 -4.09 -16.56
CA ILE A 99 6.02 -2.72 -16.13
C ILE A 99 7.25 -2.29 -16.91
N VAL A 100 7.04 -1.53 -17.99
CA VAL A 100 8.13 -0.84 -18.69
C VAL A 100 8.55 0.27 -17.75
N LEU A 101 9.62 0.01 -16.98
CA LEU A 101 10.37 1.06 -16.32
C LEU A 101 11.10 1.82 -17.44
N ASP A 102 10.57 2.99 -17.81
CA ASP A 102 11.27 3.98 -18.63
C ASP A 102 12.41 4.62 -17.81
#